data_AF-A0A7S3DVY3-F1
#
_entry.id   AF-A0A7S3DVY3-F1
#
_cell.length_a   1.000
_cell.length_b   1.000
_cell.length_c   1.000
_cell.angle_alpha   90.00
_cell.angle_beta   90.00
_cell.angle_gamma   90.00
#
_symmetry.space_group_name_H-M   'P 1'
#
loop_
_entity.id
_entity.type
_entity.pdbx_description
1 polymer ?
#
loop_
_entity_poly.entity_id
_entity_poly.type
_entity_poly.pdbx_seq_one_letter_code
_entity_poly.pdbx_strand_id
1 'polypeptide(L)'
;VPDAQGRLDRIVKLSLPDAAGREKILRVHCQKLPGFSEGQGVDPARSNSLGRGKFVDLSAIAAVTNGLSGAELEFIVNEAAIRAVRRVTAQLRNSQDGLTTTTRIANGEKTDRMTEQKIVPHVEAIDFEASVQNFIQTRRKGGSTNWFANL
;
A
#
# COMPACT_ATOMS: atom_id res chain seq x y z
N VAL A 1 33.54 -46.24 -1.98
CA VAL A 1 33.03 -44.98 -2.59
C VAL A 1 33.02 -43.95 -1.47
N PRO A 2 33.70 -42.80 -1.61
CA PRO A 2 33.91 -41.83 -0.53
C PRO A 2 32.66 -41.01 -0.25
N ASP A 3 32.56 -40.51 0.98
CA ASP A 3 31.42 -39.82 1.59
C ASP A 3 30.93 -38.62 0.78
N ALA A 4 29.67 -38.66 0.35
CA ALA A 4 28.95 -37.49 -0.13
C ALA A 4 28.55 -36.61 1.07
N GLN A 5 29.51 -35.94 1.70
CA GLN A 5 29.25 -34.83 2.61
C GLN A 5 28.72 -33.65 1.78
N GLY A 6 27.40 -33.59 1.62
CA GLY A 6 26.73 -32.56 0.83
C GLY A 6 25.21 -32.63 0.82
N ARG A 7 24.59 -33.28 1.80
CA ARG A 7 23.12 -33.36 1.91
C ARG A 7 22.65 -32.47 3.06
N LEU A 8 21.51 -31.81 2.88
CA LEU A 8 20.91 -31.01 3.95
C LEU A 8 20.52 -31.93 5.11
N ASP A 9 21.22 -31.81 6.24
CA ASP A 9 20.98 -32.64 7.42
C ASP A 9 19.68 -32.28 8.15
N ARG A 10 19.10 -31.11 7.86
CA ARG A 10 17.83 -30.65 8.41
C ARG A 10 17.01 -29.89 7.38
N ILE A 11 15.72 -30.20 7.32
CA ILE A 11 14.74 -29.46 6.53
C ILE A 11 13.78 -28.79 7.50
N VAL A 12 13.71 -27.46 7.47
CA VAL A 12 12.74 -26.68 8.24
C VAL A 12 11.66 -26.19 7.29
N LYS A 13 10.42 -26.65 7.49
CA LYS A 13 9.28 -26.20 6.70
C LYS A 13 8.71 -24.92 7.29
N LEU A 14 8.69 -23.86 6.50
CA LEU A 14 8.03 -22.61 6.87
C LEU A 14 6.59 -22.61 6.37
N SER A 15 5.66 -22.23 7.24
CA SER A 15 4.25 -22.06 6.90
C SER A 15 3.97 -20.59 6.59
N LEU A 16 2.85 -20.33 5.92
CA LEU A 16 2.35 -18.97 5.74
C LEU A 16 2.06 -18.31 7.11
N PRO A 17 2.23 -16.98 7.22
CA PRO A 17 1.95 -16.28 8.45
C PRO A 17 0.46 -16.36 8.83
N ASP A 18 0.21 -16.54 10.12
CA ASP A 18 -1.11 -16.39 10.74
C ASP A 18 -1.52 -14.90 10.79
N ALA A 19 -2.74 -14.61 11.26
CA ALA A 19 -3.24 -13.24 11.30
C ALA A 19 -2.32 -12.30 12.11
N ALA A 20 -1.84 -12.75 13.27
CA ALA A 20 -0.92 -11.98 14.11
C ALA A 20 0.45 -11.78 13.43
N GLY A 21 0.97 -12.80 12.75
CA GLY A 21 2.18 -12.71 11.95
C GLY A 21 2.04 -11.73 10.79
N ARG A 22 0.92 -11.74 10.08
CA ARG A 22 0.63 -10.78 9.01
C ARG A 22 0.58 -9.35 9.51
N GLU A 23 -0.08 -9.11 10.65
CA GLU A 23 -0.11 -7.78 11.28
C GLU A 23 1.30 -7.30 11.64
N LYS A 24 2.16 -8.17 12.21
CA LYS A 24 3.57 -7.83 12.50
C LYS A 24 4.35 -7.51 11.24
N ILE A 25 4.18 -8.29 10.18
CA ILE A 25 4.83 -8.04 8.88
C ILE A 25 4.38 -6.68 8.34
N LEU A 26 3.07 -6.43 8.28
CA LEU A 26 2.50 -5.16 7.84
C LEU A 26 3.07 -4.00 8.63
N ARG A 27 3.15 -4.11 9.96
CA ARG A 27 3.72 -3.07 10.83
C ARG A 27 5.16 -2.74 10.47
N VAL A 28 6.01 -3.74 10.22
CA VAL A 28 7.41 -3.54 9.81
C VAL A 28 7.51 -2.81 8.46
N HIS A 29 6.68 -3.16 7.48
CA HIS A 29 6.71 -2.48 6.18
C HIS A 29 6.09 -1.07 6.24
N CYS A 30 5.03 -0.88 7.03
CA CYS A 30 4.37 0.42 7.19
C CYS A 30 5.22 1.44 7.95
N GLN A 31 6.09 1.02 8.87
CA GLN A 31 7.05 1.92 9.54
C GLN A 31 8.01 2.64 8.57
N LYS A 32 8.21 2.09 7.37
CA LYS A 32 9.04 2.71 6.32
C LYS A 32 8.29 3.81 5.55
N LEU A 33 6.96 3.89 5.69
CA LEU A 33 6.13 4.83 4.95
C LEU A 33 6.13 6.21 5.63
N PRO A 34 6.34 7.30 4.87
CA PRO A 34 6.38 8.63 5.44
C PRO A 34 5.02 9.08 5.99
N GLY A 35 5.00 9.39 7.29
CA GLY A 35 3.81 9.85 8.01
C GLY A 35 2.65 8.85 8.01
N PHE A 36 2.98 7.56 7.99
CA PHE A 36 2.03 6.50 8.31
C PHE A 36 1.47 6.71 9.72
N SER A 37 0.15 6.68 9.83
CA SER A 37 -0.57 6.80 11.09
C SER A 37 -1.36 5.51 11.34
N GLU A 38 -0.87 4.67 12.25
CA GLU A 38 -1.59 3.49 12.71
C GLU A 38 -2.74 3.93 13.62
N GLY A 39 -3.91 3.31 13.47
CA GLY A 39 -5.03 3.50 14.39
C GLY A 39 -5.86 2.23 14.51
N GLN A 40 -6.86 2.28 15.38
CA GLN A 40 -7.77 1.16 15.60
C GLN A 40 -9.18 1.50 15.14
N GLY A 41 -9.83 0.51 14.55
CA GLY A 41 -11.21 0.58 14.11
C GLY A 41 -11.33 0.92 12.62
N VAL A 42 -12.49 0.54 12.10
CA VAL A 42 -12.90 0.79 10.72
C VAL A 42 -14.06 1.77 10.70
N ASP A 43 -14.25 2.45 9.58
CA ASP A 43 -15.35 3.38 9.41
C ASP A 43 -16.67 2.63 9.16
N PRO A 44 -17.68 2.75 10.04
CA PRO A 44 -18.95 2.03 9.86
C PRO A 44 -19.75 2.51 8.65
N ALA A 45 -19.48 3.72 8.13
CA ALA A 45 -20.17 4.24 6.96
C ALA A 45 -19.60 3.71 5.63
N ARG A 46 -18.40 3.12 5.63
CA ARG A 46 -17.72 2.68 4.40
C ARG A 46 -17.56 1.16 4.38
N SER A 47 -18.31 0.52 3.48
CA SER A 47 -18.13 -0.91 3.21
C SER A 47 -16.72 -1.18 2.69
N ASN A 48 -16.03 -2.16 3.30
CA ASN A 48 -14.61 -2.49 3.08
C ASN A 48 -13.60 -1.49 3.63
N SER A 49 -13.98 -0.69 4.62
CA SER A 49 -13.04 0.20 5.31
C SER A 49 -11.91 -0.57 6.00
N LEU A 50 -10.68 -0.11 5.85
CA LEU A 50 -9.48 -0.65 6.52
C LEU A 50 -8.86 0.36 7.50
N GLY A 51 -9.64 1.35 7.94
CA GLY A 51 -9.19 2.40 8.85
C GLY A 51 -10.16 3.58 8.93
N ARG A 52 -9.85 4.58 9.76
CA ARG A 52 -10.71 5.75 9.97
C ARG A 52 -10.00 7.04 9.59
N GLY A 53 -10.52 7.72 8.57
CA GLY A 53 -9.91 8.94 8.04
C GLY A 53 -8.46 8.69 7.59
N LYS A 54 -7.51 9.36 8.24
CA LYS A 54 -6.07 9.23 7.96
C LYS A 54 -5.41 8.02 8.62
N PHE A 55 -6.10 7.36 9.55
CA PHE A 55 -5.55 6.25 10.31
C PHE A 55 -5.81 4.92 9.61
N VAL A 56 -4.81 4.04 9.61
CA VAL A 56 -4.87 2.71 9.02
C VAL A 56 -4.92 1.65 10.13
N ASP A 57 -5.87 0.73 10.04
CA ASP A 57 -6.00 -0.40 10.96
C ASP A 57 -5.30 -1.64 10.36
N LEU A 58 -4.14 -1.98 10.92
CA LEU A 58 -3.34 -3.12 10.45
C LEU A 58 -3.99 -4.47 10.76
N SER A 59 -4.75 -4.58 11.84
CA SER A 59 -5.47 -5.80 12.19
C SER A 59 -6.61 -6.06 11.19
N ALA A 60 -7.30 -5.01 10.74
CA ALA A 60 -8.29 -5.09 9.67
C ALA A 60 -7.65 -5.56 8.34
N ILE A 61 -6.49 -5.01 7.96
CA ILE A 61 -5.76 -5.45 6.77
C ILE A 61 -5.31 -6.92 6.91
N ALA A 62 -4.79 -7.31 8.08
CA ALA A 62 -4.37 -8.68 8.34
C ALA A 62 -5.53 -9.68 8.23
N ALA A 63 -6.74 -9.28 8.63
CA ALA A 63 -7.94 -10.11 8.53
C ALA A 63 -8.36 -10.38 7.07
N VAL A 64 -8.27 -9.38 6.19
CA VAL A 64 -8.67 -9.52 4.77
C VAL A 64 -7.59 -10.12 3.87
N THR A 65 -6.35 -10.22 4.36
CA THR A 65 -5.18 -10.76 3.64
C THR A 65 -4.87 -12.22 4.00
N ASN A 66 -5.90 -13.03 4.24
CA ASN A 66 -5.69 -14.42 4.61
C ASN A 66 -4.99 -15.24 3.51
N GLY A 67 -4.00 -16.05 3.91
CA GLY A 67 -3.22 -16.86 2.98
C GLY A 67 -2.17 -16.09 2.17
N LEU A 68 -1.91 -14.81 2.52
CA LEU A 68 -0.83 -14.04 1.92
C LEU A 68 0.51 -14.29 2.64
N SER A 69 1.56 -14.40 1.84
CA SER A 69 2.96 -14.43 2.25
C SER A 69 3.48 -13.03 2.61
N GLY A 70 4.66 -12.97 3.24
CA GLY A 70 5.27 -11.69 3.59
C GLY A 70 5.56 -10.79 2.38
N ALA A 71 5.97 -11.38 1.26
CA ALA A 71 6.22 -10.64 0.02
C ALA A 71 4.94 -10.03 -0.58
N GLU A 72 3.81 -10.75 -0.50
CA GLU A 72 2.52 -10.23 -0.95
C GLU A 72 2.02 -9.08 -0.06
N LEU A 73 2.25 -9.17 1.26
CA LEU A 73 1.95 -8.07 2.18
C LEU A 73 2.80 -6.84 1.91
N GLU A 74 4.11 -7.02 1.67
CA GLU A 74 5.00 -5.93 1.28
C GLU A 74 4.55 -5.26 -0.03
N PHE A 75 4.12 -6.07 -1.01
CA PHE A 75 3.59 -5.56 -2.26
C PHE A 75 2.37 -4.66 -2.04
N ILE A 76 1.42 -5.09 -1.19
CA ILE A 76 0.23 -4.29 -0.85
C ILE A 76 0.61 -2.94 -0.24
N VAL A 77 1.59 -2.93 0.67
CA VAL A 77 2.09 -1.71 1.32
C VAL A 77 2.74 -0.78 0.30
N ASN A 78 3.57 -1.31 -0.60
CA ASN A 78 4.22 -0.52 -1.65
C ASN A 78 3.21 0.09 -2.63
N GLU A 79 2.21 -0.68 -3.06
CA GLU A 79 1.14 -0.18 -3.92
C GLU A 79 0.31 0.91 -3.24
N ALA A 80 0.04 0.79 -1.93
CA ALA A 80 -0.61 1.85 -1.17
C ALA A 80 0.24 3.13 -1.14
N ALA A 81 1.56 3.02 -1.01
CA ALA A 81 2.47 4.17 -1.07
C ALA A 81 2.44 4.87 -2.44
N ILE A 82 2.50 4.11 -3.54
CA ILE A 82 2.42 4.64 -4.90
C ILE A 82 1.07 5.33 -5.13
N ARG A 83 -0.02 4.77 -4.59
CA ARG A 83 -1.36 5.38 -4.66
C ARG A 83 -1.43 6.71 -3.93
N ALA A 84 -0.85 6.80 -2.74
CA ALA A 84 -0.77 8.05 -1.99
C ALA A 84 0.00 9.13 -2.78
N VAL A 85 1.15 8.77 -3.38
CA VAL A 85 1.92 9.67 -4.25
C VAL A 85 1.07 10.16 -5.42
N ARG A 86 0.39 9.25 -6.13
CA ARG A 86 -0.47 9.60 -7.27
C ARG A 86 -1.62 10.52 -6.88
N ARG A 87 -2.24 10.28 -5.73
CA ARG A 87 -3.33 11.11 -5.18
C ARG A 87 -2.85 12.53 -4.91
N VAL A 88 -1.72 12.69 -4.23
CA VAL A 88 -1.16 14.02 -3.92
C VAL A 88 -0.70 14.73 -5.20
N THR A 89 -0.01 14.05 -6.11
CA THR A 89 0.40 14.63 -7.40
C THR A 89 -0.81 15.10 -8.23
N ALA A 90 -1.91 14.34 -8.25
CA ALA A 90 -3.13 14.74 -8.94
C ALA A 90 -3.78 15.98 -8.31
N GLN A 91 -3.82 16.07 -6.98
CA GLN A 91 -4.31 17.26 -6.27
C GLN A 91 -3.50 18.51 -6.61
N LEU A 92 -2.16 18.40 -6.66
CA LEU A 92 -1.29 19.53 -6.98
C LEU A 92 -1.49 20.04 -8.41
N ARG A 93 -1.64 19.13 -9.38
CA ARG A 93 -1.93 19.50 -10.77
C ARG A 93 -3.25 20.25 -10.88
N ASN A 94 -4.30 19.76 -10.23
CA ASN A 94 -5.61 20.40 -10.25
C ASN A 94 -5.60 21.79 -9.57
N SER A 95 -4.83 21.96 -8.50
CA SER A 95 -4.66 23.25 -7.83
C SER A 95 -3.90 24.28 -8.67
N GLN A 96 -2.99 23.84 -9.55
CA GLN A 96 -2.27 24.71 -10.49
C GLN A 96 -3.15 25.17 -11.66
N ASP A 97 -4.04 24.31 -12.15
CA ASP A 97 -4.91 24.61 -13.28
C ASP A 97 -5.99 25.68 -12.95
N GLY A 98 -6.32 25.87 -11.66
CA GLY A 98 -7.26 26.90 -11.20
C GLY A 98 -6.73 28.33 -11.13
N LEU A 99 -5.42 28.56 -11.32
CA LEU A 99 -4.77 29.88 -11.16
C LEU A 99 -4.53 30.63 -12.49
N THR A 100 -4.85 30.05 -13.64
CA THR A 100 -4.43 30.59 -14.96
C THR A 100 -5.40 31.61 -15.58
N THR A 101 -6.50 32.02 -14.92
CA THR A 101 -7.50 32.90 -15.56
C THR A 101 -7.39 34.39 -15.22
N THR A 102 -6.56 34.86 -14.27
CA THR A 102 -6.54 36.30 -13.97
C THR A 102 -5.17 36.80 -13.52
N THR A 103 -4.41 37.35 -14.47
CA THR A 103 -4.00 38.77 -14.54
C THR A 103 -2.60 38.87 -15.15
N ARG A 104 -2.52 39.41 -16.37
CA ARG A 104 -1.30 40.09 -16.83
C ARG A 104 -1.18 41.36 -15.99
N ILE A 105 -0.37 41.37 -14.92
CA ILE A 105 0.12 42.61 -14.32
C ILE A 105 1.56 42.78 -14.78
N ALA A 106 1.73 43.75 -15.66
CA ALA A 106 3.01 44.38 -15.93
C ALA A 106 3.51 45.00 -14.62
N ASN A 107 4.65 44.52 -14.12
CA ASN A 107 5.76 45.31 -13.58
C ASN A 107 6.72 44.38 -12.85
N GLY A 108 7.98 44.45 -13.27
CA GLY A 108 9.04 43.59 -12.77
C GLY A 108 9.52 44.01 -11.39
N GLU A 109 9.25 43.17 -10.40
CA GLU A 109 10.06 43.05 -9.20
C GLU A 109 10.23 41.56 -8.90
N LYS A 110 11.46 41.07 -9.02
CA LYS A 110 11.84 39.72 -8.61
C LYS A 110 12.24 39.78 -7.13
N THR A 111 11.64 38.94 -6.31
CA THR A 111 12.28 37.88 -5.52
C THR A 111 11.34 37.46 -4.39
N ASP A 112 10.33 36.65 -4.72
CA ASP A 112 9.68 35.86 -3.69
C ASP A 112 10.60 34.66 -3.40
N ARG A 113 11.17 34.60 -2.19
CA ARG A 113 11.86 33.41 -1.69
C ARG A 113 10.77 32.38 -1.42
N MET A 114 10.31 31.74 -2.48
CA MET A 114 9.30 30.69 -2.42
C MET A 114 9.90 29.55 -1.60
N THR A 115 9.53 29.48 -0.32
CA THR A 115 9.93 28.38 0.56
C THR A 115 9.46 27.10 -0.10
N GLU A 116 10.40 26.26 -0.51
CA GLU A 116 10.13 24.98 -1.14
C GLU A 116 9.50 24.07 -0.08
N GLN A 117 8.18 24.18 0.09
CA GLN A 117 7.43 23.34 1.00
C GLN A 117 7.54 21.92 0.46
N LYS A 118 8.38 21.11 1.11
CA LYS A 118 8.54 19.69 0.79
C LYS A 118 7.21 18.98 1.05
N ILE A 119 6.45 18.74 -0.02
CA ILE A 119 5.18 18.01 0.05
C ILE A 119 5.50 16.54 0.24
N VAL A 120 5.16 16.01 1.41
CA VAL A 120 5.34 14.60 1.74
C VAL A 120 3.98 13.91 1.61
N PRO A 121 3.82 12.98 0.65
CA PRO A 121 2.57 12.25 0.52
C PRO A 121 2.38 11.30 1.69
N HIS A 122 1.24 11.42 2.36
CA HIS A 122 0.84 10.57 3.47
C HIS A 122 -0.07 9.45 2.99
N VAL A 123 0.23 8.22 3.37
CA VAL A 123 -0.60 7.06 3.05
C VAL A 123 -1.83 7.05 3.95
N GLU A 124 -3.01 6.92 3.34
CA GLU A 124 -4.29 6.88 4.04
C GLU A 124 -4.97 5.51 3.90
N ALA A 125 -6.01 5.25 4.69
CA ALA A 125 -6.76 3.99 4.64
C ALA A 125 -7.30 3.70 3.23
N ILE A 126 -7.74 4.72 2.49
CA ILE A 126 -8.24 4.58 1.12
C ILE A 126 -7.20 4.02 0.14
N ASP A 127 -5.92 4.36 0.35
CA ASP A 127 -4.82 3.89 -0.49
C ASP A 127 -4.59 2.38 -0.27
N PHE A 128 -4.70 1.92 0.98
CA PHE A 128 -4.67 0.50 1.36
C PHE A 128 -5.89 -0.27 0.86
N GLU A 129 -7.09 0.29 1.03
CA GLU A 129 -8.35 -0.29 0.54
C GLU A 129 -8.25 -0.56 -0.97
N ALA A 130 -7.80 0.44 -1.75
CA ALA A 130 -7.61 0.31 -3.18
C ALA A 130 -6.50 -0.71 -3.55
N SER A 131 -5.41 -0.73 -2.77
CA SER A 131 -4.30 -1.67 -2.97
C SER A 131 -4.75 -3.13 -2.78
N VAL A 132 -5.40 -3.44 -1.65
CA VAL A 132 -5.92 -4.78 -1.33
C VAL A 132 -6.95 -5.24 -2.37
N GLN A 133 -7.89 -4.36 -2.74
CA GLN A 133 -8.90 -4.68 -3.75
C GLN A 133 -8.27 -4.99 -5.10
N ASN A 134 -7.33 -4.16 -5.55
CA ASN A 134 -6.61 -4.40 -6.80
C ASN A 134 -5.87 -5.75 -6.78
N PHE A 135 -5.18 -6.04 -5.69
CA PHE A 135 -4.45 -7.31 -5.52
C PHE A 135 -5.37 -8.53 -5.59
N ILE A 136 -6.52 -8.50 -4.91
CA ILE A 136 -7.48 -9.61 -4.92
C ILE A 136 -8.09 -9.79 -6.32
N GLN A 137 -8.37 -8.69 -7.02
CA GLN A 137 -8.93 -8.74 -8.38
C GLN A 137 -7.93 -9.31 -9.40
N THR A 138 -6.67 -8.91 -9.35
CA THR A 138 -5.64 -9.41 -10.28
C THR A 138 -5.30 -10.87 -10.01
N ARG A 139 -5.29 -11.29 -8.73
CA ARG A 139 -5.13 -12.70 -8.35
C ARG A 139 -6.26 -13.58 -8.90
N ARG A 140 -7.51 -13.09 -8.91
CA ARG A 140 -8.68 -13.82 -9.44
C ARG A 140 -8.71 -13.90 -10.97
N LYS A 141 -8.25 -12.85 -11.67
CA LYS A 141 -8.20 -12.84 -13.15
C LYS A 141 -7.18 -13.82 -13.75
N GLY A 142 -6.19 -14.25 -12.98
CA GLY A 142 -5.23 -15.29 -13.39
C GLY A 142 -5.78 -16.73 -13.34
N GLY A 143 -7.01 -16.92 -12.86
CA GLY A 143 -7.69 -18.22 -12.83
C GLY A 143 -8.58 -18.44 -14.05
N SER A 144 -8.00 -18.58 -15.25
CA SER A 144 -8.66 -19.37 -16.30
C SER A 144 -8.54 -20.85 -15.91
N THR A 145 -9.48 -21.28 -15.07
CA THR A 145 -9.67 -22.67 -14.69
C THR A 145 -10.17 -23.45 -15.91
N ASN A 146 -9.27 -24.16 -16.61
CA ASN A 146 -9.57 -25.43 -17.26
C ASN A 146 -8.85 -26.55 -16.51
N TRP A 147 -9.21 -26.73 -15.24
CA TRP A 147 -8.71 -27.82 -14.39
C TRP A 147 -9.58 -29.09 -14.46
N PHE A 148 -10.73 -29.03 -15.14
CA PHE A 148 -11.61 -30.18 -15.42
C PHE A 148 -11.36 -30.86 -16.78
N ALA A 149 -10.26 -30.57 -17.45
CA ALA A 149 -9.93 -31.23 -18.73
C ALA A 149 -9.27 -32.62 -18.55
N ASN A 150 -9.13 -33.13 -17.33
CA ASN A 150 -8.61 -34.47 -17.02
C ASN A 150 -9.28 -35.08 -15.79
N LEU A 151 -10.62 -35.17 -15.80
CA LEU A 151 -11.36 -36.14 -15.00
C LEU A 151 -12.50 -36.74 -15.83
#